data_AF-A0A2L2Z476-F1
#
_entry.id   AF-A0A2L2Z476-F1
#
_cell.length_a   1.000
_cell.length_b   1.000
_cell.length_c   1.000
_cell.angle_alpha   90.00
_cell.angle_beta   90.00
_cell.angle_gamma   90.00
#
_symmetry.space_group_name_H-M   'P 1'
#
loop_
_entity.id
_entity.type
_entity.pdbx_description
1 polymer ?
#
loop_
_entity_poly.entity_id
_entity_poly.type
_entity_poly.pdbx_seq_one_letter_code
_entity_poly.pdbx_strand_id
1 'polypeptide(L)'
;KPAISPKVPMKPLYWTRIQVQEPVETIPESKTSLWQKLEEVSTTDLDEFVELFSRQTPERKQPSKIKTKKDKSKEVAKLLDQKRSQNVGILISSLRIDLADDENAVY
;
A
#
# COMPACT_ATOMS: atom_id res chain seq x y z
N LYS A 1 8.39 15.75 -20.63
CA LYS A 1 6.91 15.86 -20.60
C LYS A 1 6.48 16.09 -19.15
N PRO A 2 5.52 17.00 -18.87
CA PRO A 2 5.02 17.22 -17.51
C PRO A 2 4.26 15.99 -17.00
N ALA A 3 4.30 15.76 -15.69
CA ALA A 3 3.57 14.67 -15.06
C ALA A 3 2.06 14.96 -15.09
N ILE A 4 1.27 14.00 -15.59
CA ILE A 4 -0.19 14.10 -15.63
C ILE A 4 -0.72 13.72 -14.24
N SER A 5 -1.48 14.61 -13.62
CA SER A 5 -2.15 14.37 -12.34
C SER A 5 -3.66 14.23 -12.58
N PRO A 6 -4.28 13.08 -12.22
CA PRO A 6 -5.73 12.90 -12.38
C PRO A 6 -6.50 13.74 -11.35
N LYS A 7 -7.73 14.16 -11.71
CA LYS A 7 -8.63 14.96 -10.86
C LYS A 7 -9.04 14.22 -9.56
N VAL A 8 -9.04 12.89 -9.58
CA VAL A 8 -9.55 12.00 -8.51
C VAL A 8 -8.53 10.87 -8.26
N PRO A 9 -8.43 10.30 -7.04
CA PRO A 9 -7.62 9.12 -6.80
C PRO A 9 -8.01 7.95 -7.72
N MET A 10 -7.05 7.48 -8.52
CA MET A 10 -7.26 6.37 -9.46
C MET A 10 -6.88 5.02 -8.87
N LYS A 11 -7.40 3.92 -9.44
CA LYS A 11 -6.88 2.57 -9.19
C LYS A 11 -5.40 2.50 -9.62
N PRO A 12 -4.51 1.90 -8.81
CA PRO A 12 -3.11 1.74 -9.19
C PRO A 12 -2.95 0.73 -10.32
N LEU A 13 -2.00 0.97 -11.22
CA LEU A 13 -1.72 0.12 -12.38
C LEU A 13 -0.86 -1.12 -12.05
N TYR A 14 -0.15 -1.12 -10.91
CA TYR A 14 0.78 -2.18 -10.49
C TYR A 14 1.82 -2.63 -11.53
N TRP A 15 2.20 -1.73 -12.44
CA TRP A 15 3.24 -1.98 -13.44
C TRP A 15 4.66 -1.74 -12.92
N THR A 16 5.62 -2.50 -13.48
CA THR A 16 7.04 -2.21 -13.37
C THR A 16 7.46 -1.29 -14.52
N ARG A 17 8.08 -0.15 -14.20
CA ARG A 17 8.50 0.83 -15.21
C ARG A 17 9.66 0.31 -16.04
N ILE A 18 9.62 0.58 -17.33
CA ILE A 18 10.72 0.31 -18.27
C ILE A 18 11.59 1.57 -18.35
N GLN A 19 12.90 1.39 -18.17
CA GLN A 19 13.87 2.47 -18.31
C GLN A 19 14.43 2.46 -19.74
N VAL A 20 14.18 3.54 -20.49
CA VAL A 20 14.77 3.75 -21.81
C VAL A 20 16.00 4.63 -21.63
N GLN A 21 17.19 4.13 -21.96
CA GLN A 21 18.45 4.74 -21.52
C GLN A 21 18.96 5.90 -22.38
N GLU A 22 18.39 6.18 -23.56
CA GLU A 22 18.92 7.23 -24.44
C GLU A 22 17.79 7.96 -25.22
N PRO A 23 17.92 9.27 -25.51
CA PRO A 23 16.98 10.00 -26.36
C PRO A 23 16.98 9.44 -27.79
N VAL A 24 15.82 9.47 -28.44
CA VAL A 24 15.58 8.88 -29.78
C VAL A 24 16.52 9.45 -30.86
N GLU A 25 17.01 10.68 -30.67
CA GLU A 25 17.81 11.41 -31.64
C GLU A 25 19.25 10.87 -31.80
N THR A 26 19.77 10.09 -30.86
CA THR A 26 21.17 9.62 -30.88
C THR A 26 21.33 8.15 -31.27
N ILE A 27 20.24 7.41 -31.47
CA ILE A 27 20.26 5.96 -31.65
C ILE A 27 19.91 5.62 -33.12
N PRO A 28 20.71 4.79 -33.81
CA PRO A 28 20.34 4.27 -35.13
C PRO A 28 18.97 3.59 -35.08
N GLU A 29 18.19 3.68 -36.16
CA GLU A 29 16.83 3.12 -36.27
C GLU A 29 16.77 1.60 -35.94
N SER A 30 17.88 0.90 -36.15
CA SER A 30 18.09 -0.52 -35.83
C SER A 30 18.26 -0.83 -34.34
N LYS A 31 18.59 0.17 -33.51
CA LYS A 31 18.74 0.06 -32.04
C LYS A 31 17.63 0.79 -31.27
N THR A 32 16.68 1.43 -31.97
CA THR A 32 15.56 2.13 -31.36
C THR A 32 14.54 1.13 -30.82
N SER A 33 14.25 1.22 -29.52
CA SER A 33 13.26 0.35 -28.85
C SER A 33 11.82 0.70 -29.28
N LEU A 34 10.91 -0.28 -29.20
CA LEU A 34 9.49 -0.06 -29.49
C LEU A 34 8.89 1.09 -28.65
N TRP A 35 9.29 1.19 -27.39
CA TRP A 35 8.84 2.22 -26.45
C TRP A 35 9.22 3.65 -26.87
N GLN A 36 10.26 3.81 -27.69
CA GLN A 36 10.67 5.11 -28.25
C GLN A 36 9.84 5.51 -29.48
N LYS A 37 9.27 4.54 -30.18
CA LYS A 37 8.43 4.77 -31.37
C LYS A 37 6.96 4.97 -31.02
N LEU A 38 6.54 4.57 -29.81
CA LEU A 38 5.16 4.65 -29.38
C LEU A 38 4.80 6.09 -29.01
N GLU A 39 3.79 6.65 -29.68
CA GLU A 39 3.23 7.95 -29.33
C GLU A 39 2.21 7.81 -28.18
N GLU A 40 2.22 8.76 -27.26
CA GLU A 40 1.25 8.81 -26.17
C GLU A 40 -0.08 9.36 -26.67
N VAL A 41 -1.19 8.72 -26.28
CA VAL A 41 -2.54 9.16 -26.65
C VAL A 41 -2.87 10.50 -26.00
N SER A 42 -3.51 11.40 -26.75
CA SER A 42 -3.95 12.71 -26.26
C SER A 42 -4.95 12.58 -25.12
N THR A 43 -4.78 13.38 -24.06
CA THR A 43 -5.56 13.32 -22.81
C THR A 43 -6.81 14.21 -22.82
N THR A 44 -7.36 14.51 -24.01
CA THR A 44 -8.41 15.53 -24.20
C THR A 44 -9.74 15.16 -23.53
N ASP A 45 -10.06 13.87 -23.43
CA ASP A 45 -11.23 13.38 -22.71
C ASP A 45 -10.86 12.19 -21.81
N LEU A 46 -10.75 12.47 -20.52
CA LEU A 46 -10.48 11.47 -19.48
C LEU A 46 -11.66 11.34 -18.52
N ASP A 47 -12.79 12.00 -18.78
CA ASP A 47 -13.89 12.02 -17.80
C ASP A 47 -14.56 10.63 -17.70
N GLU A 48 -14.76 9.93 -18.83
CA GLU A 48 -15.20 8.52 -18.85
C GLU A 48 -14.17 7.59 -18.16
N PHE A 49 -12.88 7.83 -18.41
CA PHE A 49 -11.81 7.05 -17.78
C PHE A 49 -11.80 7.22 -16.25
N VAL A 50 -12.02 8.45 -15.77
CA VAL A 50 -12.11 8.74 -14.34
C VAL A 50 -13.33 8.05 -13.73
N GLU A 51 -14.48 8.05 -14.41
CA GLU A 51 -15.68 7.35 -13.94
C GLU A 51 -15.42 5.84 -13.76
N LEU A 52 -14.84 5.18 -14.77
CA LEU A 52 -14.63 3.73 -14.78
C LEU A 52 -13.50 3.26 -13.84
N PHE A 53 -12.41 4.02 -13.76
CA PHE A 53 -11.18 3.59 -13.09
C PHE A 53 -10.90 4.31 -11.77
N SER A 54 -11.72 5.27 -11.35
CA SER A 54 -11.53 5.93 -10.06
C SER A 54 -11.59 4.92 -8.92
N ARG A 55 -10.84 5.22 -7.87
CA ARG A 55 -10.89 4.45 -6.64
C ARG A 55 -12.22 4.77 -5.96
N GLN A 56 -13.15 3.81 -6.00
CA GLN A 56 -14.33 3.85 -5.14
C GLN A 56 -13.84 3.89 -3.70
N THR A 57 -13.95 5.06 -3.07
CA THR A 57 -13.62 5.20 -1.67
C THR A 57 -14.81 4.59 -0.94
N PRO A 58 -14.67 3.41 -0.28
CA PRO A 58 -15.74 2.98 0.61
C PRO A 58 -15.96 4.13 1.58
N GLU A 59 -17.20 4.59 1.74
CA GLU A 59 -17.52 5.59 2.75
C GLU A 59 -16.82 5.16 4.03
N ARG A 60 -15.89 5.99 4.49
CA ARG A 60 -15.11 5.69 5.67
C ARG A 60 -16.12 5.60 6.79
N LYS A 61 -16.55 4.37 7.13
CA LYS A 61 -17.40 4.13 8.29
C LYS A 61 -16.72 4.88 9.42
N GLN A 62 -17.38 5.92 9.91
CA GLN A 62 -16.85 6.72 11.00
C GLN A 62 -16.41 5.71 12.06
N PRO A 63 -15.12 5.67 12.44
CA PRO A 63 -14.69 4.74 13.45
C PRO A 63 -15.61 5.01 14.64
N SER A 64 -16.40 4.01 15.04
CA SER A 64 -17.29 4.13 16.17
C SER A 64 -16.42 4.66 17.31
N LYS A 65 -16.70 5.90 17.73
CA LYS A 65 -15.89 6.63 18.71
C LYS A 65 -16.14 6.02 20.09
N ILE A 66 -15.91 4.73 20.27
CA ILE A 66 -15.55 4.17 21.55
C ILE A 66 -14.04 4.24 21.60
N LYS A 67 -13.52 5.47 21.65
CA LYS A 67 -12.19 5.73 22.18
C LYS A 67 -12.32 5.45 23.68
N THR A 68 -12.12 4.20 24.10
CA THR A 68 -11.60 4.00 25.45
C THR A 68 -10.35 4.88 25.52
N LYS A 69 -10.35 5.81 26.48
CA LYS A 69 -9.16 6.60 26.78
C LYS A 69 -8.09 5.58 27.16
N LYS A 70 -7.30 5.12 26.18
CA LYS A 70 -6.03 4.49 26.47
C LYS A 70 -5.22 5.61 27.09
N ASP A 71 -5.02 5.52 28.40
CA ASP A 71 -3.96 6.27 29.07
C ASP A 71 -2.72 6.23 28.19
N LYS A 72 -1.98 7.35 28.14
CA LYS A 72 -0.73 7.48 27.38
C LYS A 72 0.08 6.20 27.61
N SER A 73 0.08 5.31 26.62
CA SER A 73 0.72 4.01 26.76
C SER A 73 2.19 4.33 26.97
N LYS A 74 2.73 3.98 28.14
CA LYS A 74 4.17 3.95 28.37
C LYS A 74 4.79 3.29 27.15
N GLU A 75 5.83 3.88 26.57
CA GLU A 75 6.51 3.29 25.41
C GLU A 75 6.89 1.85 25.77
N VAL A 76 6.19 0.89 25.16
CA VAL A 76 6.45 -0.53 25.37
C VAL A 76 7.63 -0.89 24.48
N ALA A 77 8.75 -1.24 25.08
CA ALA A 77 9.92 -1.72 24.35
C ALA A 77 9.58 -3.03 23.61
N LYS A 78 9.74 -3.04 22.29
CA LYS A 78 9.58 -4.24 21.47
C LYS A 78 10.86 -5.07 21.53
N LEU A 79 10.90 -6.03 22.44
CA LEU A 79 12.05 -6.92 22.63
C LEU A 79 12.10 -8.08 21.61
N LEU A 80 10.94 -8.49 21.10
CA LEU A 80 10.81 -9.57 20.12
C LEU A 80 10.57 -9.00 18.72
N ASP A 81 11.04 -9.72 17.70
CA ASP A 81 10.74 -9.41 16.31
C ASP A 81 9.25 -9.58 15.98
N GLN A 82 8.81 -8.97 14.88
CA GLN A 82 7.40 -8.95 14.49
C GLN A 82 6.80 -10.35 14.32
N LYS A 83 7.55 -11.29 13.71
CA LYS A 83 7.06 -12.64 13.44
C LYS A 83 6.93 -13.42 14.74
N ARG A 84 7.95 -13.34 15.60
CA ARG A 84 7.95 -14.03 16.89
C ARG A 84 6.87 -13.50 17.84
N SER A 85 6.75 -12.18 17.99
CA SER A 85 5.72 -11.57 18.83
C SER A 85 4.30 -11.89 18.34
N GLN A 86 4.08 -11.91 17.02
CA GLN A 86 2.81 -12.32 16.44
C GLN A 86 2.47 -13.78 16.77
N ASN A 87 3.42 -14.70 16.61
CA ASN A 87 3.20 -16.13 16.90
C ASN A 87 2.83 -16.34 18.38
N VAL A 88 3.52 -15.66 19.30
CA VAL A 88 3.21 -15.71 20.74
C VAL A 88 1.81 -15.15 21.01
N GLY A 89 1.46 -14.01 20.41
CA GLY A 89 0.13 -13.43 20.56
C GLY A 89 -0.99 -14.33 20.03
N ILE A 90 -0.78 -14.99 18.88
CA ILE A 90 -1.72 -15.98 18.34
C ILE A 90 -1.89 -17.13 19.32
N LEU A 91 -0.80 -17.69 19.85
CA LEU A 91 -0.86 -18.81 20.80
C LEU A 91 -1.68 -18.46 22.05
N ILE A 92 -1.34 -17.35 22.72
CA ILE A 92 -2.03 -16.89 23.94
C ILE A 92 -3.52 -16.68 23.64
N SER A 93 -3.84 -15.98 22.54
CA SER A 93 -5.23 -15.73 22.14
C SER A 93 -6.01 -17.01 21.81
N SER A 94 -5.34 -18.01 21.25
CA SER A 94 -5.96 -19.29 20.85
C SER A 94 -6.25 -20.16 22.06
N LEU A 95 -5.33 -20.18 23.03
CA LEU A 95 -5.48 -20.94 24.26
C LEU A 95 -6.40 -20.26 25.28
N ARG A 96 -6.75 -18.99 25.08
CA ARG A 96 -7.51 -18.15 26.03
C ARG A 96 -6.91 -18.17 27.44
N ILE A 97 -5.59 -18.24 27.51
CA ILE A 97 -4.83 -18.25 28.76
C ILE A 97 -4.57 -16.80 29.15
N ASP A 98 -4.85 -16.45 30.41
CA ASP A 98 -4.32 -15.24 31.01
C ASP A 98 -2.89 -15.52 31.52
N LEU A 99 -1.98 -14.56 31.36
CA LEU A 99 -0.57 -14.71 31.76
C LEU A 99 -0.44 -15.04 33.25
N ALA A 100 -1.36 -14.54 34.07
CA ALA A 100 -1.42 -14.84 35.50
C ALA A 100 -1.78 -16.31 35.78
N ASP A 101 -2.63 -16.91 34.94
CA ASP A 101 -3.03 -18.32 35.08
C ASP A 101 -1.93 -19.27 34.62
N ASP A 102 -1.12 -18.87 33.63
CA ASP A 102 0.04 -19.63 33.15
C ASP A 102 1.14 -19.72 34.23
N GLU A 103 1.42 -18.61 34.91
CA GLU A 103 2.39 -18.58 36.02
C GLU A 103 1.99 -19.53 37.16
N ASN A 104 0.70 -19.58 37.52
CA ASN A 104 0.20 -20.45 38.60
C ASN A 104 0.05 -21.92 38.20
N ALA A 105 0.01 -22.25 36.91
CA ALA A 105 -0.09 -23.63 36.44
C ALA A 105 1.28 -24.33 36.31
N VAL A 106 2.35 -23.55 36.20
CA VAL A 106 3.73 -24.05 36.05
C VAL A 106 4.44 -24.22 37.41
N TYR A 107 3.96 -23.53 38.46
CA TYR A 107 4.46 -23.62 39.83
C TYR A 107 3.58 -24.52 40.72
#